data_AF-A0A8H7WEF6-F1
#
_entry.id   AF-A0A8H7WEF6-F1
#
_cell.length_a   1.000
_cell.length_b   1.000
_cell.length_c   1.000
_cell.angle_alpha   90.00
_cell.angle_beta   90.00
_cell.angle_gamma   90.00
#
_symmetry.space_group_name_H-M   'P 1'
#
loop_
_entity.id
_entity.type
_entity.pdbx_description
1 polymer ?
#
loop_
_entity_poly.entity_id
_entity_poly.type
_entity_poly.pdbx_seq_one_letter_code
_entity_poly.pdbx_strand_id
1 'polypeptide(L)'
;MDPNLQSLLKWSVENTSTATPPSADGSTPSSRPINPDALNALFGGPSDADLMNMSMSAILSTDPEITLEDKITAFDNFEQLIENLDNANNLTPLSLWTPLLSCLTHSEAEIRKMAAWCVGTAVQNNLKSQEKLVEEGEKGIPEL
;
A
#
# COMPACT_ATOMS: atom_id res chain seq x y z
N MET A 1 3.55 -28.07 6.50
CA MET A 1 4.55 -27.12 5.98
C MET A 1 4.24 -26.89 4.52
N ASP A 2 4.28 -25.63 4.06
CA ASP A 2 4.02 -25.29 2.66
C ASP A 2 5.15 -25.83 1.75
N PRO A 3 4.83 -26.71 0.75
CA PRO A 3 5.80 -27.23 -0.20
C PRO A 3 6.55 -26.15 -1.01
N ASN A 4 5.93 -24.99 -1.19
CA ASN A 4 6.51 -23.86 -1.90
C ASN A 4 7.62 -23.20 -1.06
N LEU A 5 7.39 -23.00 0.24
CA LEU A 5 8.42 -22.46 1.15
C LEU A 5 9.63 -23.38 1.29
N GLN A 6 9.43 -24.70 1.27
CA GLN A 6 10.53 -25.67 1.26
C GLN A 6 11.36 -25.58 -0.03
N SER A 7 10.69 -25.35 -1.16
CA SER A 7 11.34 -25.16 -2.46
C SER A 7 12.17 -23.87 -2.49
N LEU A 8 11.68 -22.78 -1.85
CA LEU A 8 12.45 -21.55 -1.68
C LEU A 8 13.67 -21.72 -0.78
N LEU A 9 13.52 -22.39 0.36
CA LEU A 9 14.65 -22.65 1.27
C LEU A 9 15.75 -23.45 0.57
N LYS A 10 15.38 -24.47 -0.22
CA LYS A 10 16.33 -25.23 -1.01
C LYS A 10 17.04 -24.34 -2.04
N TRP A 11 16.27 -23.53 -2.75
CA TRP A 11 16.82 -22.57 -3.71
C TRP A 11 17.77 -21.56 -3.05
N SER A 12 17.42 -21.00 -1.89
CA SER A 12 18.26 -20.01 -1.19
C SER A 12 19.57 -20.61 -0.70
N VAL A 13 19.56 -21.87 -0.23
CA VAL A 13 20.78 -22.59 0.16
C VAL A 13 21.67 -22.87 -1.05
N GLU A 14 21.09 -23.26 -2.19
CA GLU A 14 21.83 -23.52 -3.43
C GLU A 14 22.49 -22.25 -4.01
N ASN A 15 21.88 -21.08 -3.80
CA ASN A 15 22.35 -19.79 -4.34
C ASN A 15 23.11 -18.93 -3.32
N THR A 16 23.23 -19.37 -2.06
CA THR A 16 24.03 -18.70 -1.03
C THR A 16 25.38 -19.41 -0.93
N SER A 17 26.44 -18.76 -1.43
CA SER A 17 27.80 -19.30 -1.30
C SER A 17 28.29 -19.22 0.15
N THR A 18 28.43 -20.36 0.82
CA THR A 18 29.34 -20.44 1.97
C THR A 18 30.76 -20.35 1.42
N ALA A 19 31.54 -19.38 1.93
CA ALA A 19 32.91 -19.11 1.50
C ALA A 19 33.78 -20.39 1.53
N THR A 20 33.85 -21.08 0.40
CA THR A 20 34.73 -22.22 0.17
C THR A 20 35.49 -21.90 -1.12
N PRO A 21 36.84 -21.94 -1.11
CA PRO A 21 37.61 -21.62 -2.30
C PRO A 21 37.23 -22.56 -3.46
N PRO A 22 37.37 -22.11 -4.72
CA PRO A 22 36.88 -22.86 -5.86
C PRO A 22 37.69 -24.15 -6.02
N SER A 23 37.05 -25.29 -5.74
CA SER A 23 37.53 -26.59 -6.21
C SER A 23 37.35 -26.65 -7.72
N ALA A 24 38.37 -27.13 -8.41
CA ALA A 24 38.51 -27.17 -9.86
C ALA A 24 37.63 -28.25 -10.55
N ASP A 25 36.39 -28.44 -10.10
CA ASP A 25 35.39 -29.21 -10.83
C ASP A 25 34.34 -28.24 -11.37
N GLY A 26 34.29 -28.14 -12.70
CA GLY A 26 33.45 -27.21 -13.45
C GLY A 26 31.96 -27.53 -13.42
N SER A 27 31.38 -27.84 -12.26
CA SER A 27 29.93 -27.82 -12.09
C SER A 27 29.47 -26.37 -12.04
N THR A 28 29.04 -25.84 -13.19
CA THR A 28 28.30 -24.59 -13.26
C THR A 28 27.15 -24.66 -12.24
N PRO A 29 26.99 -23.67 -11.33
CA PRO A 29 25.84 -23.65 -10.45
C PRO A 29 24.60 -23.65 -11.33
N SER A 30 23.77 -24.69 -11.17
CA SER A 30 22.52 -24.80 -11.90
C SER A 30 21.69 -23.57 -11.54
N SER A 31 21.55 -22.63 -12.47
CA SER A 31 20.76 -21.42 -12.30
C SER A 31 19.27 -21.77 -12.37
N ARG A 32 18.83 -22.64 -11.45
CA ARG A 32 17.42 -23.01 -11.35
C ARG A 32 16.65 -21.71 -11.09
N PRO A 33 15.72 -21.31 -11.96
CA PRO A 33 14.91 -20.12 -11.72
C PRO A 33 14.07 -20.33 -10.46
N ILE A 34 13.87 -19.26 -9.70
CA ILE A 34 13.05 -19.28 -8.49
C ILE A 34 11.61 -19.64 -8.88
N ASN A 35 10.95 -20.52 -8.11
CA ASN A 35 9.57 -20.88 -8.41
C ASN A 35 8.66 -19.66 -8.18
N PRO A 36 7.92 -19.17 -9.20
CA PRO A 36 7.04 -18.02 -9.07
C PRO A 36 5.93 -18.23 -8.02
N ASP A 37 5.39 -19.44 -7.87
CA ASP A 37 4.37 -19.75 -6.86
C ASP A 37 4.95 -19.65 -5.45
N ALA A 38 6.23 -19.93 -5.31
CA ALA A 38 6.91 -19.82 -4.04
C ALA A 38 7.30 -18.39 -3.71
N LEU A 39 7.71 -17.60 -4.72
CA LEU A 39 7.85 -16.16 -4.60
C LEU A 39 6.52 -15.51 -4.20
N ASN A 40 5.41 -15.96 -4.79
CA ASN A 40 4.06 -15.55 -4.40
C ASN A 40 3.66 -16.11 -3.02
N ALA A 41 4.17 -17.24 -2.57
CA ALA A 41 3.93 -17.66 -1.18
C ALA A 41 4.66 -16.76 -0.16
N LEU A 42 5.74 -16.09 -0.57
CA LEU A 42 6.55 -15.20 0.27
C LEU A 42 6.10 -13.72 0.19
N PHE A 43 5.73 -13.28 -1.00
CA PHE A 43 5.34 -11.89 -1.31
C PHE A 43 3.89 -11.76 -1.77
N GLY A 44 3.11 -12.85 -1.76
CA GLY A 44 1.72 -12.87 -2.21
C GLY A 44 0.83 -12.24 -1.17
N GLY A 45 0.80 -10.92 -1.24
CA GLY A 45 -0.19 -10.07 -0.64
C GLY A 45 -0.40 -8.87 -1.58
N PRO A 46 -1.49 -8.13 -1.39
CA PRO A 46 -1.61 -6.82 -2.03
C PRO A 46 -0.42 -5.96 -1.64
N SER A 47 0.09 -5.17 -2.58
CA SER A 47 1.05 -4.11 -2.26
C SER A 47 0.37 -3.01 -1.42
N ASP A 48 1.16 -2.14 -0.77
CA ASP A 48 0.60 -0.98 -0.08
C ASP A 48 -0.27 -0.12 -1.00
N ALA A 49 0.14 0.04 -2.28
CA ALA A 49 -0.65 0.74 -3.28
C ALA A 49 -2.00 0.04 -3.55
N ASP A 50 -2.02 -1.30 -3.59
CA ASP A 50 -3.27 -2.06 -3.72
C ASP A 50 -4.16 -1.86 -2.49
N LEU A 51 -3.57 -1.94 -1.28
CA LEU A 51 -4.29 -1.72 -0.02
C LEU A 51 -4.85 -0.30 0.10
N MET A 52 -4.12 0.71 -0.36
CA MET A 52 -4.60 2.10 -0.41
C MET A 52 -5.83 2.23 -1.32
N ASN A 53 -5.80 1.62 -2.51
CA ASN A 53 -6.95 1.62 -3.43
C ASN A 53 -8.13 0.83 -2.88
N MET A 54 -7.89 -0.32 -2.26
CA MET A 54 -8.93 -1.13 -1.61
C MET A 54 -9.62 -0.35 -0.49
N SER A 55 -8.84 0.33 0.34
CA SER A 55 -9.37 1.14 1.45
C SER A 55 -10.21 2.29 0.93
N MET A 56 -9.72 3.05 -0.07
CA MET A 56 -10.49 4.13 -0.70
C MET A 56 -11.78 3.60 -1.37
N SER A 57 -11.72 2.42 -1.99
CA SER A 57 -12.90 1.79 -2.59
C SER A 57 -13.97 1.45 -1.54
N ALA A 58 -13.57 0.95 -0.37
CA ALA A 58 -14.50 0.68 0.74
C ALA A 58 -15.09 1.98 1.31
N ILE A 59 -14.26 3.00 1.51
CA ILE A 59 -14.68 4.34 1.96
C ILE A 59 -15.78 4.90 1.07
N LEU A 60 -15.61 4.83 -0.25
CA LEU A 60 -16.53 5.40 -1.24
C LEU A 60 -17.70 4.48 -1.62
N SER A 61 -17.73 3.24 -1.14
CA SER A 61 -18.74 2.27 -1.56
C SER A 61 -20.16 2.77 -1.33
N THR A 62 -21.04 2.53 -2.30
CA THR A 62 -22.49 2.80 -2.17
C THR A 62 -23.27 1.54 -1.81
N ASP A 63 -22.59 0.43 -1.53
CA ASP A 63 -23.21 -0.82 -1.10
C ASP A 63 -23.81 -0.65 0.32
N PRO A 64 -25.12 -0.87 0.51
CA PRO A 64 -25.76 -0.74 1.82
C PRO A 64 -25.25 -1.76 2.85
N GLU A 65 -24.62 -2.87 2.43
CA GLU A 65 -24.02 -3.85 3.34
C GLU A 65 -22.69 -3.36 3.93
N ILE A 66 -22.06 -2.34 3.32
CA ILE A 66 -20.86 -1.70 3.88
C ILE A 66 -21.30 -0.58 4.82
N THR A 67 -21.23 -0.86 6.10
CA THR A 67 -21.72 0.03 7.14
C THR A 67 -20.82 1.25 7.32
N LEU A 68 -21.29 2.25 8.07
CA LEU A 68 -20.45 3.39 8.48
C LEU A 68 -19.22 2.92 9.28
N GLU A 69 -19.37 1.89 10.12
CA GLU A 69 -18.26 1.34 10.92
C GLU A 69 -17.20 0.67 10.02
N ASP A 70 -17.62 -0.05 8.98
CA ASP A 70 -16.71 -0.62 7.99
C ASP A 70 -15.94 0.47 7.24
N LYS A 71 -16.61 1.58 6.91
CA LYS A 71 -15.98 2.75 6.27
C LYS A 71 -14.97 3.42 7.19
N ILE A 72 -15.27 3.56 8.48
CA ILE A 72 -14.34 4.11 9.47
C ILE A 72 -13.13 3.18 9.60
N THR A 73 -13.34 1.87 9.67
CA THR A 73 -12.24 0.87 9.65
C THR A 73 -11.40 0.99 8.39
N ALA A 74 -12.01 1.22 7.22
CA ALA A 74 -11.30 1.46 5.98
C ALA A 74 -10.48 2.77 6.01
N PHE A 75 -10.99 3.83 6.63
CA PHE A 75 -10.19 5.04 6.90
C PHE A 75 -9.00 4.76 7.81
N ASP A 76 -9.17 4.01 8.90
CA ASP A 76 -8.08 3.66 9.81
C ASP A 76 -6.99 2.85 9.08
N ASN A 77 -7.39 1.89 8.24
CA ASN A 77 -6.45 1.11 7.41
C ASN A 77 -5.72 2.01 6.40
N PHE A 78 -6.45 2.92 5.76
CA PHE A 78 -5.87 3.87 4.82
C PHE A 78 -4.87 4.81 5.50
N GLU A 79 -5.22 5.30 6.69
CA GLU A 79 -4.41 6.24 7.44
C GLU A 79 -3.09 5.62 7.90
N GLN A 80 -3.12 4.39 8.43
CA GLN A 80 -1.91 3.64 8.80
C GLN A 80 -0.93 3.49 7.64
N LEU A 81 -1.44 3.30 6.40
CA LEU A 81 -0.58 3.18 5.23
C LEU A 81 0.11 4.51 4.90
N ILE A 82 -0.61 5.63 5.00
CA ILE A 82 -0.10 6.97 4.64
C ILE A 82 0.64 7.68 5.77
N GLU A 83 0.74 7.08 6.97
CA GLU A 83 1.76 7.49 7.97
C GLU A 83 3.18 7.32 7.40
N ASN A 84 3.37 6.39 6.45
CA ASN A 84 4.59 6.28 5.67
C ASN A 84 4.62 7.35 4.55
N LEU A 85 5.67 8.17 4.54
CA LEU A 85 5.82 9.28 3.59
C LEU A 85 5.85 8.84 2.11
N ASP A 86 6.44 7.69 1.80
CA ASP A 86 6.47 7.17 0.43
C ASP A 86 5.07 6.75 -0.03
N ASN A 87 4.28 6.14 0.85
CA ASN A 87 2.89 5.82 0.59
C ASN A 87 2.01 7.07 0.50
N ALA A 88 2.18 8.06 1.39
CA ALA A 88 1.48 9.34 1.26
C ALA A 88 1.78 10.02 -0.09
N ASN A 89 3.03 9.92 -0.57
CA ASN A 89 3.41 10.44 -1.88
C ASN A 89 2.77 9.68 -3.05
N ASN A 90 2.27 8.45 -2.83
CA ASN A 90 1.52 7.68 -3.81
C ASN A 90 0.08 8.16 -3.99
N LEU A 91 -0.46 9.03 -3.13
CA LEU A 91 -1.79 9.62 -3.32
C LEU A 91 -1.94 10.32 -4.67
N THR A 92 -0.87 10.91 -5.21
CA THR A 92 -0.86 11.55 -6.53
C THR A 92 -0.90 10.54 -7.68
N PRO A 93 0.09 9.63 -7.84
CA PRO A 93 0.08 8.67 -8.94
C PRO A 93 -1.10 7.68 -8.88
N LEU A 94 -1.67 7.42 -7.69
CA LEU A 94 -2.88 6.61 -7.53
C LEU A 94 -4.18 7.41 -7.70
N SER A 95 -4.12 8.73 -7.92
CA SER A 95 -5.29 9.62 -8.07
C SER A 95 -6.24 9.58 -6.86
N LEU A 96 -5.69 9.44 -5.65
CA LEU A 96 -6.44 9.30 -4.40
C LEU A 96 -6.70 10.61 -3.66
N TRP A 97 -6.06 11.72 -4.05
CA TRP A 97 -6.33 13.04 -3.48
C TRP A 97 -7.78 13.47 -3.69
N THR A 98 -8.26 13.43 -4.93
CA THR A 98 -9.63 13.83 -5.27
C THR A 98 -10.70 13.06 -4.48
N PRO A 99 -10.71 11.72 -4.43
CA PRO A 99 -11.70 11.00 -3.63
C PRO A 99 -11.57 11.29 -2.14
N LEU A 100 -10.34 11.37 -1.60
CA LEU A 100 -10.14 11.70 -0.19
C LEU A 100 -10.72 13.08 0.16
N LEU A 101 -10.44 14.10 -0.66
CA LEU A 101 -10.95 15.46 -0.45
C LEU A 101 -12.47 15.56 -0.63
N SER A 102 -13.07 14.76 -1.53
CA SER A 102 -14.53 14.72 -1.68
C SER A 102 -15.27 14.26 -0.41
N CYS A 103 -14.59 13.47 0.43
CA CYS A 103 -15.16 13.01 1.70
C CYS A 103 -15.30 14.13 2.74
N LEU A 104 -14.62 15.27 2.55
CA LEU A 104 -14.69 16.42 3.45
C LEU A 104 -16.07 17.10 3.47
N THR A 105 -16.92 16.87 2.48
CA THR A 105 -18.32 17.35 2.45
C THR A 105 -19.35 16.24 2.54
N HIS A 106 -18.94 15.07 3.03
CA HIS A 106 -19.88 13.97 3.23
C HIS A 106 -20.96 14.32 4.25
N SER A 107 -22.17 13.76 4.11
CA SER A 107 -23.30 14.00 5.03
C SER A 107 -22.97 13.57 6.47
N GLU A 108 -22.38 12.39 6.61
CA GLU A 108 -21.91 11.85 7.88
C GLU A 108 -20.70 12.62 8.44
N ALA A 109 -20.83 13.10 9.67
CA ALA A 109 -19.78 13.88 10.33
C ALA A 109 -18.50 13.07 10.58
N GLU A 110 -18.64 11.77 10.87
CA GLU A 110 -17.49 10.88 11.06
C GLU A 110 -16.63 10.73 9.79
N ILE A 111 -17.27 10.62 8.62
CA ILE A 111 -16.54 10.54 7.35
C ILE A 111 -15.74 11.82 7.11
N ARG A 112 -16.33 13.00 7.37
CA ARG A 112 -15.61 14.27 7.26
C ARG A 112 -14.41 14.32 8.22
N LYS A 113 -14.60 13.89 9.47
CA LYS A 113 -13.55 13.84 10.50
C LYS A 113 -12.38 12.95 10.05
N MET A 114 -12.68 11.74 9.60
CA MET A 114 -11.65 10.77 9.18
C MET A 114 -10.94 11.19 7.89
N ALA A 115 -11.65 11.81 6.95
CA ALA A 115 -11.04 12.40 5.77
C ALA A 115 -10.05 13.53 6.13
N ALA A 116 -10.46 14.45 7.01
CA ALA A 116 -9.58 15.52 7.50
C ALA A 116 -8.37 14.96 8.26
N TRP A 117 -8.57 13.89 9.04
CA TRP A 117 -7.50 13.19 9.73
C TRP A 117 -6.47 12.62 8.74
N CYS A 118 -6.91 11.84 7.75
CA CYS A 118 -6.03 11.28 6.72
C CYS A 118 -5.29 12.35 5.91
N VAL A 119 -5.96 13.47 5.57
CA VAL A 119 -5.30 14.61 4.91
C VAL A 119 -4.20 15.18 5.80
N GLY A 120 -4.49 15.36 7.10
CA GLY A 120 -3.52 15.81 8.10
C GLY A 120 -2.31 14.89 8.19
N THR A 121 -2.53 13.58 8.27
CA THR A 121 -1.47 12.55 8.29
C THR A 121 -0.62 12.61 7.02
N ALA A 122 -1.24 12.67 5.84
CA ALA A 122 -0.52 12.70 4.56
C ALA A 122 0.42 13.91 4.41
N VAL A 123 0.05 15.08 4.95
CA VAL A 123 0.82 16.32 4.83
C VAL A 123 1.80 16.54 5.99
N GLN A 124 1.68 15.79 7.07
CA GLN A 124 2.51 15.96 8.26
C GLN A 124 3.99 15.71 7.92
N ASN A 125 4.81 16.76 8.04
CA ASN A 125 6.24 16.74 7.68
C ASN A 125 6.53 16.26 6.24
N ASN A 126 5.57 16.44 5.32
CA ASN A 126 5.68 15.99 3.93
C ASN A 126 5.45 17.16 2.95
N LEU A 127 6.53 17.81 2.50
CA LEU A 127 6.45 18.96 1.58
C LEU A 127 5.71 18.62 0.28
N LYS A 128 5.95 17.44 -0.30
CA LYS A 128 5.33 17.04 -1.57
C LYS A 128 3.81 16.91 -1.44
N SER A 129 3.34 16.32 -0.34
CA SER A 129 1.90 16.25 -0.04
C SER A 129 1.31 17.63 0.29
N GLN A 130 2.05 18.50 0.98
CA GLN A 130 1.60 19.86 1.27
C GLN A 130 1.40 20.67 -0.02
N GLU A 131 2.37 20.65 -0.92
CA GLU A 131 2.29 21.30 -2.24
C GLU A 131 1.10 20.77 -3.02
N LYS A 132 0.90 19.44 -3.01
CA LYS A 132 -0.22 18.83 -3.70
C LYS A 132 -1.57 19.23 -3.12
N LEU A 133 -1.70 19.28 -1.80
CA LEU A 133 -2.93 19.74 -1.14
C LEU A 133 -3.28 21.18 -1.54
N VAL A 134 -2.29 22.08 -1.60
CA VAL A 134 -2.50 23.47 -2.06
C VAL A 134 -2.96 23.50 -3.52
N GLU A 135 -2.33 22.73 -4.40
CA GLU A 135 -2.71 22.63 -5.82
C GLU A 135 -4.18 22.15 -5.98
N GLU A 136 -4.61 21.16 -5.19
CA GLU A 136 -6.00 20.71 -5.20
C GLU A 136 -6.94 21.74 -4.56
N GLY A 137 -6.48 22.47 -3.54
CA GLY A 137 -7.17 23.61 -2.93
C GLY A 137 -7.51 24.73 -3.92
N GLU A 138 -6.55 25.11 -4.76
CA GLU A 138 -6.72 26.14 -5.78
C GLU A 138 -7.71 25.73 -6.89
N LYS A 139 -7.90 24.42 -7.11
CA LYS A 139 -8.94 23.89 -8.02
C LYS A 139 -10.35 23.93 -7.41
N GLY A 140 -10.45 24.24 -6.12
CA GLY A 140 -11.68 24.25 -5.34
C GLY A 140 -11.79 23.01 -4.47
N ILE A 141 -11.27 23.07 -3.24
CA ILE A 141 -11.80 22.21 -2.16
C ILE A 141 -13.24 22.65 -1.92
N PRO A 142 -14.21 21.72 -1.83
CA PRO A 142 -15.59 22.09 -1.56
C PRO A 142 -15.67 22.89 -0.26
N GLU A 143 -16.39 24.02 -0.28
CA GLU A 143 -16.55 24.88 0.91
C GLU A 143 -17.08 24.03 2.08
N LEU A 144 -16.31 23.99 3.17
CA LEU A 144 -16.62 23.24 4.39
C LEU A 144 -17.81 23.83 5.14
#